data_AF-A0A3M8ERL3-F1
#
_entry.id   AF-A0A3M8ERL3-F1
#
_cell.length_a   1.000
_cell.length_b   1.000
_cell.length_c   1.000
_cell.angle_alpha   90.00
_cell.angle_beta   90.00
_cell.angle_gamma   90.00
#
_symmetry.space_group_name_H-M   'P 1'
#
loop_
_entity.id
_entity.type
_entity.pdbx_description
1 polymer ?
#
loop_
_entity_poly.entity_id
_entity_poly.type
_entity_poly.pdbx_seq_one_letter_code
_entity_poly.pdbx_strand_id
1 'polypeptide(L)'
;MFERLKTMLIKEAIQILRDPKMRFIILVIPAVQITLFGYAVNTDVKHIATAVYDQDNSRTSRDLVAALERSGYFDMVRRVEREGEVRTLLDRGTVSAVMQVNRGFEEAIRAGRTAPLQIIVDGTDPNTARIVLSYSVKIAERFSDRIVAERLVRAGGGLLPAGAVELESRAWFNDNLESRNYYVPGVMASMILIVTMMLSSMAVVREKEIGTMEQIVVTPIKRWEFIIGKMLPFAVIGYINMTIVGLVAVFWFDVPVRGSLLLLVAGTALYLMSTLGFGLFISTVSRTQQQAMMSSFMFTFPAMLLSGFAFPIENMPQSVQYATYLNPLRYYLIIVRGIFLKGVGVEILWPQLTALALLGSVVLTFAVQRFRKTVG
;
A
#
# COMPACT_ATOMS: atom_id res chain seq x y z
N MET A 1 11.36 43.06 0.95
CA MET A 1 11.05 41.75 0.34
C MET A 1 10.81 40.69 1.42
N PHE A 2 11.83 40.38 2.24
CA PHE A 2 11.74 39.36 3.28
C PHE A 2 10.67 39.64 4.35
N GLU A 3 10.52 40.90 4.78
CA GLU A 3 9.47 41.28 5.74
C GLU A 3 8.05 41.03 5.22
N ARG A 4 7.77 41.35 3.95
CA ARG A 4 6.45 41.13 3.33
C ARG A 4 6.11 39.64 3.25
N LEU A 5 7.09 38.83 2.85
CA LEU A 5 6.94 37.37 2.80
C LEU A 5 6.70 36.81 4.21
N LYS A 6 7.51 37.22 5.19
CA LYS A 6 7.35 36.81 6.59
C LYS A 6 5.97 37.14 7.15
N THR A 7 5.48 38.36 6.95
CA THR A 7 4.15 38.77 7.43
C THR A 7 3.03 37.95 6.79
N MET A 8 3.14 37.66 5.48
CA MET A 8 2.18 36.81 4.79
C MET A 8 2.20 35.37 5.32
N LEU A 9 3.38 34.81 5.56
CA LEU A 9 3.54 33.47 6.13
C LEU A 9 2.93 33.37 7.54
N ILE A 10 3.19 34.36 8.39
CA ILE A 10 2.62 34.43 9.74
C ILE A 10 1.09 34.50 9.67
N LYS A 11 0.53 35.34 8.79
CA LYS A 11 -0.93 35.44 8.59
C LYS A 11 -1.53 34.08 8.22
N GLU A 12 -0.99 33.40 7.21
CA GLU A 12 -1.51 32.10 6.76
C GLU A 12 -1.39 31.02 7.85
N ALA A 13 -0.26 30.96 8.56
CA ALA A 13 -0.07 30.02 9.67
C ALA A 13 -1.11 30.26 10.77
N ILE A 14 -1.34 31.51 11.17
CA ILE A 14 -2.35 31.88 12.16
C ILE A 14 -3.76 31.49 11.68
N GLN A 15 -4.09 31.76 10.42
CA GLN A 15 -5.41 31.46 9.86
C GLN A 15 -5.71 29.95 9.86
N ILE A 16 -4.73 29.14 9.46
CA ILE A 16 -4.83 27.68 9.48
C ILE A 16 -4.98 27.15 10.91
N LEU A 17 -4.15 27.63 11.84
CA LEU A 17 -4.17 27.15 13.23
C LEU A 17 -5.37 27.66 14.02
N ARG A 18 -5.95 28.81 13.67
CA ARG A 18 -7.17 29.31 14.34
C ARG A 18 -8.42 28.60 13.87
N ASP A 19 -8.48 28.16 12.62
CA ASP A 19 -9.63 27.44 12.09
C ASP A 19 -9.71 26.02 12.69
N PRO A 20 -10.72 25.72 13.54
CA PRO A 20 -10.83 24.41 14.17
C PRO A 20 -11.09 23.29 13.17
N LYS A 21 -11.76 23.58 12.04
CA LYS A 21 -12.01 22.59 10.99
C LYS A 21 -10.71 22.23 10.29
N MET A 22 -9.88 23.23 9.98
CA MET A 22 -8.57 23.00 9.35
C MET A 22 -7.63 22.20 10.25
N ARG A 23 -7.58 22.52 11.55
CA ARG A 23 -6.80 21.73 12.52
C ARG A 23 -7.25 20.27 12.56
N PHE A 24 -8.56 20.03 12.60
CA PHE A 24 -9.12 18.69 12.58
C PHE A 24 -8.75 17.93 11.29
N ILE A 25 -8.88 18.58 10.13
CA ILE A 25 -8.55 18.00 8.82
C ILE A 25 -7.05 17.67 8.69
N ILE A 26 -6.17 18.52 9.23
CA ILE A 26 -4.72 18.35 9.09
C ILE A 26 -4.15 17.30 10.07
N LEU A 27 -4.72 17.21 11.28
CA LEU A 27 -4.17 16.36 12.35
C LEU A 27 -4.97 15.07 12.54
N VAL A 28 -6.29 15.16 12.68
CA VAL A 28 -7.14 14.04 13.10
C VAL A 28 -7.47 13.13 11.93
N ILE A 29 -7.87 13.69 10.79
CA ILE A 29 -8.24 12.88 9.62
C ILE A 29 -7.08 11.94 9.18
N PRO A 30 -5.83 12.42 9.02
CA PRO A 30 -4.72 11.55 8.66
C PRO A 30 -4.43 10.49 9.72
N ALA A 31 -4.50 10.82 11.02
CA ALA A 31 -4.27 9.85 12.09
C ALA A 31 -5.35 8.75 12.12
N VAL A 32 -6.63 9.12 11.95
CA VAL A 32 -7.72 8.14 11.85
C VAL A 32 -7.57 7.29 10.60
N GLN A 33 -7.28 7.91 9.47
CA GLN A 33 -7.22 7.21 8.19
C GLN A 33 -6.01 6.26 8.11
N ILE A 34 -4.83 6.61 8.64
CA ILE A 34 -3.70 5.64 8.70
C ILE A 34 -4.06 4.47 9.62
N THR A 35 -4.76 4.75 10.72
CA THR A 35 -5.19 3.69 11.65
C THR A 35 -6.17 2.74 10.95
N LEU A 36 -7.18 3.29 10.27
CA LEU A 36 -8.14 2.52 9.49
C LEU A 36 -7.44 1.70 8.41
N PHE A 37 -6.58 2.30 7.59
CA PHE A 37 -5.91 1.58 6.50
C PHE A 37 -4.87 0.57 7.01
N GLY A 38 -4.16 0.88 8.09
CA GLY A 38 -3.16 -0.01 8.68
C GLY A 38 -3.77 -1.28 9.28
N TYR A 39 -5.02 -1.22 9.76
CA TYR A 39 -5.76 -2.40 10.21
C TYR A 39 -6.62 -3.04 9.11
N ALA A 40 -7.23 -2.25 8.23
CA ALA A 40 -8.19 -2.73 7.23
C ALA A 40 -7.51 -3.34 6.00
N VAL A 41 -6.32 -2.86 5.61
CA VAL A 41 -5.58 -3.42 4.46
C VAL A 41 -4.62 -4.48 4.96
N ASN A 42 -5.19 -5.61 5.36
CA ASN A 42 -4.45 -6.80 5.70
C ASN A 42 -4.78 -7.91 4.68
N THR A 43 -3.79 -8.27 3.86
CA THR A 43 -3.87 -9.40 2.93
C THR A 43 -3.21 -10.67 3.49
N ASP A 44 -2.82 -10.65 4.77
CA ASP A 44 -2.22 -11.81 5.42
C ASP A 44 -3.32 -12.85 5.68
N VAL A 45 -3.27 -13.98 4.96
CA VAL A 45 -4.23 -15.08 5.11
C VAL A 45 -3.80 -15.97 6.27
N LYS A 46 -4.59 -15.98 7.33
CA LYS A 46 -4.49 -16.86 8.52
C LYS A 46 -5.90 -17.35 8.88
N HIS A 47 -6.01 -18.42 9.65
CA HIS A 47 -7.31 -18.96 10.09
C HIS A 47 -8.25 -19.33 8.92
N ILE A 48 -7.72 -20.08 7.95
CA ILE A 48 -8.46 -20.54 6.78
C ILE A 48 -9.49 -21.58 7.24
N ALA A 49 -10.76 -21.20 7.28
CA ALA A 49 -11.85 -22.11 7.56
C ALA A 49 -11.86 -23.25 6.52
N THR A 50 -11.56 -24.46 6.98
CA THR A 50 -11.29 -25.60 6.11
C THR A 50 -12.18 -26.78 6.48
N ALA A 51 -12.80 -27.40 5.48
CA ALA A 51 -13.48 -28.67 5.64
C ALA A 51 -12.58 -29.85 5.24
N VAL A 52 -12.79 -31.00 5.85
CA VAL A 52 -12.08 -32.24 5.51
C VAL A 52 -13.06 -33.26 4.98
N TYR A 53 -12.87 -33.69 3.74
CA TYR A 53 -13.55 -34.83 3.14
C TYR A 53 -12.59 -36.02 3.06
N ASP A 54 -12.50 -36.80 4.14
CA ASP A 54 -11.63 -37.97 4.22
C ASP A 54 -12.43 -39.26 4.01
N GLN A 55 -12.28 -39.87 2.84
CA GLN A 55 -12.90 -41.14 2.51
C GLN A 55 -12.06 -42.35 2.94
N ASP A 56 -10.75 -42.17 3.16
CA ASP A 56 -9.82 -43.23 3.55
C ASP A 56 -9.92 -43.53 5.06
N ASN A 57 -10.16 -42.49 5.87
CA ASN A 57 -10.29 -42.55 7.33
C ASN A 57 -9.15 -43.31 8.03
N SER A 58 -7.98 -43.33 7.40
CA SER A 58 -6.81 -44.05 7.88
C SER A 58 -6.09 -43.28 8.97
N ARG A 59 -5.06 -43.90 9.57
CA ARG A 59 -4.15 -43.18 10.47
C ARG A 59 -3.33 -42.17 9.69
N THR A 60 -2.89 -42.55 8.49
CA THR A 60 -2.03 -41.72 7.63
C THR A 60 -2.78 -40.48 7.14
N SER A 61 -4.05 -40.59 6.75
CA SER A 61 -4.87 -39.43 6.36
C SER A 61 -5.10 -38.47 7.55
N ARG A 62 -5.40 -39.01 8.74
CA ARG A 62 -5.54 -38.21 9.97
C ARG A 62 -4.27 -37.48 10.37
N ASP A 63 -3.11 -38.09 10.19
CA ASP A 63 -1.81 -37.46 10.46
C ASP A 63 -1.54 -36.27 9.52
N LEU A 64 -2.00 -36.36 8.26
CA LEU A 64 -1.92 -35.26 7.29
C LEU A 64 -2.87 -34.12 7.67
N VAL A 65 -4.13 -34.43 8.03
CA VAL A 65 -5.09 -33.42 8.53
C VAL A 65 -4.51 -32.68 9.73
N ALA A 66 -3.94 -33.42 10.69
CA ALA A 66 -3.29 -32.83 11.86
C ALA A 66 -2.03 -32.03 11.52
N ALA A 67 -1.36 -32.31 10.40
CA ALA A 67 -0.24 -31.49 9.92
C ALA A 67 -0.73 -30.15 9.36
N LEU A 68 -1.87 -30.14 8.64
CA LEU A 68 -2.49 -28.90 8.19
C LEU A 68 -2.95 -28.03 9.35
N GLU A 69 -3.64 -28.61 10.34
CA GLU A 69 -4.13 -27.86 11.52
C GLU A 69 -2.97 -27.30 12.37
N ARG A 70 -1.92 -28.09 12.62
CA ARG A 70 -0.73 -27.65 13.38
C ARG A 70 0.10 -26.57 12.68
N SER A 71 -0.12 -26.32 11.39
CA SER A 71 0.55 -25.23 10.69
C SER A 71 0.12 -23.84 11.17
N GLY A 72 -1.04 -23.73 11.84
CA GLY A 72 -1.62 -22.47 12.30
C GLY A 72 -2.27 -21.62 11.19
N TYR A 73 -2.25 -22.10 9.93
CA TYR A 73 -2.90 -21.42 8.81
C TYR A 73 -4.33 -21.91 8.59
N PHE A 74 -4.64 -23.17 8.90
CA PHE A 74 -5.91 -23.80 8.59
C PHE A 74 -6.67 -24.16 9.86
N ASP A 75 -7.93 -23.75 9.94
CA ASP A 75 -8.84 -24.11 11.01
C ASP A 75 -9.79 -25.21 10.51
N MET A 76 -9.73 -26.39 11.10
CA MET A 76 -10.55 -27.54 10.71
C MET A 76 -11.97 -27.40 11.29
N VAL A 77 -12.85 -26.69 10.58
CA VAL A 77 -14.18 -26.31 11.09
C VAL A 77 -15.25 -27.37 10.85
N ARG A 78 -15.08 -28.27 9.88
CA ARG A 78 -16.08 -29.28 9.53
C ARG A 78 -15.47 -30.54 8.90
N ARG A 79 -16.04 -31.70 9.21
CA ARG A 79 -15.83 -32.94 8.44
C ARG A 79 -17.02 -33.17 7.52
N VAL A 80 -16.73 -33.56 6.30
CA VAL A 80 -17.70 -33.86 5.26
C VAL A 80 -17.81 -35.37 5.11
N GLU A 81 -19.02 -35.88 4.98
CA GLU A 81 -19.25 -37.31 4.73
C GLU A 81 -19.71 -37.58 3.29
N ARG A 82 -20.32 -36.59 2.64
CA ARG A 82 -20.86 -36.69 1.28
C ARG A 82 -20.25 -35.65 0.35
N GLU A 83 -19.84 -36.07 -0.84
CA GLU A 83 -19.26 -35.18 -1.86
C GLU A 83 -20.13 -33.97 -2.19
N GLY A 84 -21.46 -34.12 -2.25
CA GLY A 84 -22.38 -33.00 -2.51
C GLY A 84 -22.35 -31.87 -1.47
N GLU A 85 -21.91 -32.18 -0.24
CA GLU A 85 -21.75 -31.17 0.81
C GLU A 85 -20.49 -30.31 0.60
N VAL A 86 -19.45 -30.83 -0.08
CA VAL A 86 -18.22 -30.07 -0.41
C VAL A 86 -18.58 -28.80 -1.19
N ARG A 87 -19.34 -28.97 -2.27
CA ARG A 87 -19.78 -27.86 -3.11
C ARG A 87 -20.68 -26.90 -2.33
N THR A 88 -21.62 -27.42 -1.55
CA THR A 88 -22.54 -26.60 -0.76
C THR A 88 -21.81 -25.73 0.27
N LEU A 89 -20.75 -26.25 0.90
CA LEU A 89 -19.97 -25.49 1.89
C LEU A 89 -19.16 -24.36 1.25
N LEU A 90 -18.58 -24.60 0.07
CA LEU A 90 -17.87 -23.59 -0.72
C LEU A 90 -18.84 -22.55 -1.29
N ASP A 91 -19.94 -22.98 -1.91
CA ASP A 91 -20.95 -22.08 -2.51
C ASP A 91 -21.59 -21.15 -1.47
N ARG A 92 -21.69 -21.60 -0.21
CA ARG A 92 -22.19 -20.79 0.92
C ARG A 92 -21.12 -19.94 1.61
N GLY A 93 -19.85 -20.04 1.21
CA GLY A 93 -18.73 -19.39 1.88
C GLY A 93 -18.54 -19.83 3.34
N THR A 94 -19.03 -21.02 3.71
CA THR A 94 -18.87 -21.57 5.08
C THR A 94 -17.42 -21.99 5.33
N VAL A 95 -16.74 -22.41 4.28
CA VAL A 95 -15.31 -22.73 4.27
C VAL A 95 -14.67 -22.13 3.04
N SER A 96 -13.39 -21.75 3.15
CA SER A 96 -12.59 -21.22 2.03
C SER A 96 -11.75 -22.31 1.36
N ALA A 97 -11.60 -23.46 2.01
CA ALA A 97 -10.89 -24.61 1.45
C ALA A 97 -11.53 -25.94 1.87
N VAL A 98 -11.39 -26.96 1.03
CA VAL A 98 -11.76 -28.34 1.34
C VAL A 98 -10.58 -29.25 0.99
N MET A 99 -10.10 -29.99 1.98
CA MET A 99 -9.13 -31.06 1.78
C MET A 99 -9.86 -32.37 1.52
N GLN A 100 -9.63 -32.98 0.36
CA GLN A 100 -10.21 -34.25 -0.04
C GLN A 100 -9.14 -35.35 -0.11
N VAL A 101 -9.38 -36.42 0.64
CA VAL A 101 -8.58 -37.65 0.64
C VAL A 101 -9.46 -38.78 0.15
N ASN A 102 -9.08 -39.39 -0.98
CA ASN A 102 -9.83 -40.50 -1.57
C ASN A 102 -9.43 -41.84 -0.93
N ARG A 103 -10.30 -42.85 -1.07
CA ARG A 103 -10.02 -44.22 -0.60
C ARG A 103 -8.74 -44.79 -1.20
N GLY A 104 -7.99 -45.55 -0.41
CA GLY A 104 -6.73 -46.17 -0.84
C GLY A 104 -5.51 -45.28 -0.67
N PHE A 105 -5.64 -44.13 0.01
CA PHE A 105 -4.55 -43.20 0.26
C PHE A 105 -3.44 -43.85 1.10
N GLU A 106 -3.78 -44.42 2.26
CA GLU A 106 -2.80 -45.14 3.09
C GLU A 106 -2.22 -46.36 2.37
N GLU A 107 -3.03 -47.11 1.62
CA GLU A 107 -2.56 -48.29 0.88
C GLU A 107 -1.56 -47.89 -0.22
N ALA A 108 -1.87 -46.86 -1.01
CA ALA A 108 -0.99 -46.34 -2.05
C ALA A 108 0.34 -45.87 -1.44
N ILE A 109 0.28 -45.10 -0.35
CA ILE A 109 1.45 -44.70 0.42
C ILE A 109 2.23 -45.95 0.82
N ARG A 110 1.66 -46.87 1.62
CA ARG A 110 2.38 -48.06 2.12
C ARG A 110 3.00 -48.92 1.01
N ALA A 111 2.35 -48.98 -0.16
CA ALA A 111 2.82 -49.71 -1.33
C ALA A 111 3.95 -49.01 -2.12
N GLY A 112 4.45 -47.85 -1.67
CA GLY A 112 5.49 -47.11 -2.40
C GLY A 112 4.97 -46.24 -3.54
N ARG A 113 3.65 -46.13 -3.70
CA ARG A 113 3.01 -45.42 -4.81
C ARG A 113 2.66 -43.98 -4.42
N THR A 114 2.55 -43.10 -5.42
CA THR A 114 2.04 -41.74 -5.24
C THR A 114 0.56 -41.78 -4.92
N ALA A 115 0.15 -41.20 -3.79
CA ALA A 115 -1.24 -41.08 -3.41
C ALA A 115 -1.78 -39.68 -3.77
N PRO A 116 -2.88 -39.57 -4.50
CA PRO A 116 -3.46 -38.27 -4.86
C PRO A 116 -4.10 -37.62 -3.61
N LEU A 117 -3.73 -36.37 -3.37
CA LEU A 117 -4.39 -35.46 -2.42
C LEU A 117 -5.00 -34.31 -3.21
N GLN A 118 -6.25 -33.95 -2.91
CA GLN A 118 -6.91 -32.82 -3.56
C GLN A 118 -7.21 -31.73 -2.53
N ILE A 119 -6.91 -30.48 -2.90
CA ILE A 119 -7.35 -29.30 -2.17
C ILE A 119 -8.21 -28.46 -3.11
N ILE A 120 -9.44 -28.20 -2.70
CA ILE A 120 -10.39 -27.36 -3.43
C ILE A 120 -10.49 -26.03 -2.67
N VAL A 121 -10.29 -24.90 -3.35
CA VAL A 121 -10.22 -23.58 -2.71
C VAL A 121 -11.23 -22.64 -3.36
N ASP A 122 -11.87 -21.80 -2.56
CA ASP A 122 -12.68 -20.69 -3.07
C ASP A 122 -11.79 -19.69 -3.84
N GLY A 123 -11.98 -19.65 -5.16
CA GLY A 123 -11.22 -18.81 -6.08
C GLY A 123 -11.76 -17.39 -6.23
N THR A 124 -12.78 -16.98 -5.47
CA THR A 124 -13.39 -15.64 -5.58
C THR A 124 -12.36 -14.53 -5.31
N ASP A 125 -11.47 -14.73 -4.35
CA ASP A 125 -10.25 -13.93 -4.18
C ASP A 125 -9.04 -14.73 -4.68
N PRO A 126 -8.46 -14.37 -5.84
CA PRO A 126 -7.34 -15.11 -6.43
C PRO A 126 -6.04 -15.00 -5.63
N ASN A 127 -5.84 -13.93 -4.84
CA ASN A 127 -4.66 -13.79 -3.99
C ASN A 127 -4.76 -14.74 -2.80
N THR A 128 -5.91 -14.73 -2.12
CA THR A 128 -6.19 -15.64 -1.01
C THR A 128 -6.10 -17.09 -1.47
N ALA A 129 -6.71 -17.43 -2.61
CA ALA A 129 -6.66 -18.79 -3.16
C ALA A 129 -5.24 -19.28 -3.46
N ARG A 130 -4.38 -18.42 -4.06
CA ARG A 130 -2.97 -18.75 -4.32
C ARG A 130 -2.18 -18.98 -3.04
N ILE A 131 -2.42 -18.19 -2.00
CA ILE A 131 -1.75 -18.34 -0.71
C ILE A 131 -2.16 -19.67 -0.06
N VAL A 132 -3.46 -19.98 -0.01
CA VAL A 132 -4.00 -21.24 0.52
C VAL A 132 -3.41 -22.45 -0.21
N LEU A 133 -3.34 -22.41 -1.54
CA LEU A 133 -2.73 -23.46 -2.35
C LEU A 133 -1.24 -23.61 -2.06
N SER A 134 -0.51 -22.51 -1.96
CA SER A 134 0.93 -22.52 -1.63
C SER A 134 1.20 -23.13 -0.26
N TYR A 135 0.41 -22.78 0.76
CA TYR A 135 0.52 -23.40 2.09
C TYR A 135 0.21 -24.89 2.03
N SER A 136 -0.84 -25.28 1.33
CA SER A 136 -1.22 -26.68 1.16
C SER A 136 -0.12 -27.52 0.51
N VAL A 137 0.50 -27.00 -0.57
CA VAL A 137 1.62 -27.66 -1.27
C VAL A 137 2.80 -27.84 -0.33
N LYS A 138 3.24 -26.77 0.37
CA LYS A 138 4.37 -26.87 1.32
C LYS A 138 4.13 -27.87 2.44
N ILE A 139 2.91 -27.97 2.95
CA ILE A 139 2.56 -28.93 4.00
C ILE A 139 2.54 -30.36 3.44
N ALA A 140 1.99 -30.56 2.25
CA ALA A 140 1.98 -31.86 1.57
C ALA A 140 3.41 -32.35 1.24
N GLU A 141 4.29 -31.45 0.77
CA GLU A 141 5.70 -31.73 0.51
C GLU A 141 6.42 -32.18 1.79
N ARG A 142 6.34 -31.39 2.87
CA ARG A 142 6.94 -31.77 4.18
C ARG A 142 6.41 -33.10 4.71
N PHE A 143 5.13 -33.37 4.52
CA PHE A 143 4.52 -34.65 4.91
C PHE A 143 5.07 -35.81 4.07
N SER A 144 5.22 -35.60 2.76
CA SER A 144 5.83 -36.56 1.83
C SER A 144 7.29 -36.85 2.20
N ASP A 145 8.08 -35.82 2.47
CA ASP A 145 9.49 -35.95 2.86
C ASP A 145 9.66 -36.78 4.13
N ARG A 146 8.79 -36.55 5.12
CA ARG A 146 8.76 -37.36 6.35
C ARG A 146 8.46 -38.83 6.06
N ILE A 147 7.47 -39.12 5.20
CA ILE A 147 7.12 -40.50 4.84
C ILE A 147 8.28 -41.19 4.12
N VAL A 148 8.95 -40.49 3.20
CA VAL A 148 10.10 -41.02 2.47
C VAL A 148 11.25 -41.32 3.44
N ALA A 149 11.56 -40.39 4.34
CA ALA A 149 12.60 -40.57 5.35
C ALA A 149 12.32 -41.76 6.28
N GLU A 150 11.10 -41.90 6.79
CA GLU A 150 10.71 -43.03 7.65
C GLU A 150 10.82 -44.39 6.95
N ARG A 151 10.59 -44.44 5.64
CA ARG A 151 10.75 -45.68 4.86
C ARG A 151 12.20 -46.05 4.66
N LEU A 152 13.05 -45.08 4.33
CA LEU A 152 14.48 -45.31 4.14
C LEU A 152 15.10 -45.88 5.42
N VAL A 153 14.74 -45.33 6.59
CA VAL A 153 15.16 -45.85 7.89
C VAL A 153 14.67 -47.29 8.11
N ARG A 154 13.39 -47.58 7.81
CA ARG A 154 12.81 -48.92 7.98
C ARG A 154 13.38 -49.97 7.02
N ALA A 155 13.80 -49.56 5.82
CA ALA A 155 14.36 -50.45 4.81
C ALA A 155 15.82 -50.89 5.09
N GLY A 156 16.42 -50.44 6.20
CA GLY A 156 17.80 -50.81 6.58
C GLY A 156 18.89 -50.24 5.67
N GLY A 157 18.52 -49.39 4.70
CA GLY A 157 19.44 -48.73 3.79
C GLY A 157 19.95 -47.43 4.39
N GLY A 158 21.17 -47.45 4.94
CA GLY A 158 21.92 -46.26 5.35
C GLY A 158 22.35 -45.34 4.19
N LEU A 159 21.64 -45.35 3.07
CA LEU A 159 21.74 -44.34 2.03
C LEU A 159 20.72 -43.27 2.38
N LEU A 160 21.17 -42.26 3.14
CA LEU A 160 20.52 -40.95 3.13
C LEU A 160 20.22 -40.59 1.66
N PRO A 161 19.03 -40.06 1.33
CA PRO A 161 18.77 -39.60 -0.03
C PRO A 161 19.96 -38.73 -0.45
N ALA A 162 20.60 -39.06 -1.58
CA ALA A 162 21.67 -38.23 -2.13
C ALA A 162 21.11 -36.80 -2.24
N GLY A 163 21.69 -35.89 -1.44
CA GLY A 163 21.31 -34.49 -1.24
C GLY A 163 19.92 -34.08 -1.76
N ALA A 164 18.94 -33.91 -0.87
CA ALA A 164 17.72 -33.21 -1.24
C ALA A 164 18.04 -31.73 -1.51
N VAL A 165 17.53 -31.20 -2.61
CA VAL A 165 17.60 -29.76 -2.88
C VAL A 165 16.48 -29.10 -2.09
N GLU A 166 16.80 -28.56 -0.92
CA GLU A 166 15.85 -27.78 -0.13
C GLU A 166 15.84 -26.33 -0.61
N LEU A 167 14.68 -25.85 -1.06
CA LEU A 167 14.50 -24.44 -1.39
C LEU A 167 14.39 -23.62 -0.10
N GLU A 168 15.52 -23.04 0.32
CA GLU A 168 15.53 -22.02 1.37
C GLU A 168 14.98 -20.68 0.84
N SER A 169 13.66 -20.57 0.80
CA SER A 169 12.99 -19.35 0.37
C SER A 169 13.09 -18.25 1.43
N ARG A 170 13.86 -17.20 1.14
CA ARG A 170 13.95 -15.99 1.99
C ARG A 170 13.48 -14.74 1.24
N ALA A 171 12.49 -14.04 1.79
CA ALA A 171 12.18 -12.68 1.36
C ALA A 171 13.28 -11.72 1.87
N TRP A 172 13.92 -10.99 0.97
CA TRP A 172 15.06 -10.12 1.30
C TRP A 172 14.65 -8.86 2.08
N PHE A 173 13.43 -8.38 1.85
CA PHE A 173 12.82 -7.26 2.54
C PHE A 173 11.42 -7.66 2.98
N ASN A 174 11.02 -7.23 4.18
CA ASN A 174 9.78 -7.68 4.81
C ASN A 174 9.76 -9.22 4.96
N ASP A 175 10.68 -9.74 5.78
CA ASP A 175 10.95 -11.18 5.93
C ASP A 175 9.67 -11.99 6.29
N ASN A 176 8.78 -11.39 7.08
CA ASN A 176 7.48 -11.95 7.47
C ASN A 176 6.35 -11.70 6.45
N LEU A 177 6.65 -11.00 5.34
CA LEU A 177 5.70 -10.59 4.30
C LEU A 177 4.47 -9.84 4.82
N GLU A 178 4.61 -9.13 5.95
CA GLU A 178 3.48 -8.47 6.58
C GLU A 178 2.93 -7.33 5.71
N SER A 179 1.62 -7.37 5.45
CA SER A 179 0.92 -6.39 4.63
C SER A 179 1.13 -4.96 5.13
N ARG A 180 1.15 -4.76 6.46
CA ARG A 180 1.33 -3.44 7.10
C ARG A 180 2.60 -2.72 6.63
N ASN A 181 3.70 -3.47 6.45
CA ASN A 181 5.00 -2.90 6.11
C ASN A 181 5.00 -2.32 4.67
N TYR A 182 4.14 -2.85 3.80
CA TYR A 182 3.98 -2.38 2.42
C TYR A 182 2.96 -1.26 2.27
N TYR A 183 1.80 -1.38 2.94
CA TYR A 183 0.68 -0.46 2.76
C TYR A 183 0.81 0.83 3.57
N VAL A 184 1.29 0.78 4.82
CA VAL A 184 1.37 1.97 5.69
C VAL A 184 2.24 3.09 5.09
N PRO A 185 3.46 2.83 4.57
CA PRO A 185 4.24 3.86 3.85
C PRO A 185 3.52 4.40 2.61
N GLY A 186 2.74 3.55 1.93
CA GLY A 186 1.95 3.98 0.76
C GLY A 186 0.79 4.90 1.15
N VAL A 187 0.13 4.64 2.28
CA VAL A 187 -0.91 5.50 2.84
C VAL A 187 -0.32 6.89 3.14
N MET A 188 0.87 6.97 3.74
CA MET A 188 1.57 8.24 3.95
C MET A 188 1.73 9.05 2.65
N ALA A 189 2.20 8.41 1.58
CA ALA A 189 2.36 9.06 0.28
C ALA A 189 1.04 9.59 -0.29
N SER A 190 -0.04 8.82 -0.13
CA SER A 190 -1.38 9.22 -0.57
C SER A 190 -1.98 10.36 0.27
N MET A 191 -1.71 10.39 1.58
CA MET A 191 -2.19 11.43 2.48
C MET A 191 -1.57 12.77 2.17
N ILE A 192 -0.25 12.79 1.98
CA ILE A 192 0.45 13.99 1.56
C ILE A 192 -0.15 14.50 0.24
N LEU A 193 -0.43 13.63 -0.74
CA LEU A 193 -1.09 14.02 -1.99
C LEU A 193 -2.44 14.69 -1.74
N ILE A 194 -3.35 13.99 -1.04
CA ILE A 194 -4.72 14.43 -0.83
C ILE A 194 -4.75 15.77 -0.09
N VAL A 195 -4.02 15.86 1.04
CA VAL A 195 -4.03 17.07 1.88
C VAL A 195 -3.41 18.24 1.13
N THR A 196 -2.22 18.07 0.57
CA THR A 196 -1.50 19.19 -0.04
C THR A 196 -2.15 19.68 -1.33
N MET A 197 -2.67 18.77 -2.16
CA MET A 197 -3.40 19.13 -3.38
C MET A 197 -4.74 19.81 -3.06
N MET A 198 -5.50 19.28 -2.09
CA MET A 198 -6.76 19.89 -1.67
C MET A 198 -6.53 21.32 -1.16
N LEU A 199 -5.61 21.52 -0.21
CA LEU A 199 -5.36 22.83 0.37
C LEU A 199 -4.81 23.84 -0.64
N SER A 200 -3.86 23.42 -1.47
CA SER A 200 -3.29 24.31 -2.50
C SER A 200 -4.29 24.63 -3.61
N SER A 201 -5.21 23.74 -3.95
CA SER A 201 -6.29 24.01 -4.92
C SER A 201 -7.27 25.09 -4.44
N MET A 202 -7.47 25.19 -3.14
CA MET A 202 -8.36 26.21 -2.55
C MET A 202 -7.63 27.54 -2.31
N ALA A 203 -6.29 27.55 -2.35
CA ALA A 203 -5.44 28.66 -1.91
C ALA A 203 -5.76 30.00 -2.57
N VAL A 204 -5.90 30.01 -3.91
CA VAL A 204 -6.21 31.23 -4.68
C VAL A 204 -7.72 31.42 -4.78
N VAL A 205 -8.47 30.33 -4.96
CA VAL A 205 -9.92 30.38 -5.16
C VAL A 205 -10.64 30.97 -3.96
N ARG A 206 -10.20 30.65 -2.73
CA ARG A 206 -10.73 31.26 -1.51
C ARG A 206 -10.58 32.78 -1.49
N GLU A 207 -9.46 33.31 -1.97
CA GLU A 207 -9.24 34.77 -2.04
C GLU A 207 -10.09 35.42 -3.16
N LYS A 208 -10.36 34.69 -4.25
CA LYS A 208 -11.29 35.15 -5.30
C LYS A 208 -12.72 35.23 -4.77
N GLU A 209 -13.19 34.19 -4.08
CA GLU A 209 -14.56 34.14 -3.56
C GLU A 209 -14.85 35.17 -2.45
N ILE A 210 -13.86 35.46 -1.60
CA ILE A 210 -14.01 36.43 -0.51
C ILE A 210 -13.73 37.87 -0.98
N GLY A 211 -13.35 38.07 -2.25
CA GLY A 211 -13.11 39.40 -2.85
C GLY A 211 -11.78 40.06 -2.48
N THR A 212 -10.92 39.38 -1.71
CA THR A 212 -9.59 39.89 -1.31
C THR A 212 -8.59 39.88 -2.46
N MET A 213 -8.88 39.18 -3.56
CA MET A 213 -8.03 39.17 -4.75
C MET A 213 -7.83 40.56 -5.35
N GLU A 214 -8.87 41.41 -5.37
CA GLU A 214 -8.78 42.79 -5.87
C GLU A 214 -7.82 43.65 -5.04
N GLN A 215 -7.90 43.48 -3.72
CA GLN A 215 -7.00 44.13 -2.76
C GLN A 215 -5.55 43.65 -2.94
N ILE A 216 -5.33 42.36 -3.19
CA ILE A 216 -4.00 41.81 -3.44
C ILE A 216 -3.42 42.34 -4.76
N VAL A 217 -4.24 42.52 -5.81
CA VAL A 217 -3.80 43.01 -7.12
C VAL A 217 -3.15 44.40 -6.98
N VAL A 218 -3.76 45.30 -6.21
CA VAL A 218 -3.26 46.69 -6.01
C VAL A 218 -2.08 46.80 -5.05
N THR A 219 -1.76 45.76 -4.27
CA THR A 219 -0.58 45.75 -3.41
C THR A 219 0.73 45.58 -4.22
N PRO A 220 1.87 46.13 -3.74
CA PRO A 220 3.17 46.00 -4.41
C PRO A 220 3.79 44.59 -4.28
N ILE A 221 2.99 43.55 -3.99
CA ILE A 221 3.43 42.15 -3.88
C ILE A 221 3.53 41.54 -5.29
N LYS A 222 4.68 40.92 -5.61
CA LYS A 222 4.90 40.21 -6.87
C LYS A 222 4.15 38.88 -6.89
N ARG A 223 3.82 38.38 -8.09
CA ARG A 223 3.07 37.12 -8.28
C ARG A 223 3.72 35.92 -7.58
N TRP A 224 5.04 35.76 -7.73
CA TRP A 224 5.77 34.67 -7.11
C TRP A 224 5.89 34.82 -5.59
N GLU A 225 5.97 36.05 -5.06
CA GLU A 225 5.99 36.31 -3.60
C GLU A 225 4.67 35.86 -2.96
N PHE A 226 3.55 36.21 -3.61
CA PHE A 226 2.22 35.79 -3.18
C PHE A 226 2.07 34.26 -3.21
N ILE A 227 2.50 33.62 -4.30
CA ILE A 227 2.42 32.16 -4.44
C ILE A 227 3.28 31.50 -3.36
N ILE A 228 4.58 31.83 -3.24
CA ILE A 228 5.45 31.23 -2.23
C ILE A 228 4.90 31.46 -0.82
N GLY A 229 4.38 32.66 -0.53
CA GLY A 229 3.76 32.98 0.74
C GLY A 229 2.54 32.11 1.08
N LYS A 230 1.80 31.62 0.08
CA LYS A 230 0.71 30.65 0.28
C LYS A 230 1.16 29.19 0.26
N MET A 231 2.10 28.83 -0.61
CA MET A 231 2.51 27.43 -0.78
C MET A 231 3.37 26.93 0.39
N LEU A 232 4.21 27.79 0.99
CA LEU A 232 5.12 27.39 2.04
C LEU A 232 4.39 26.90 3.33
N PRO A 233 3.32 27.55 3.83
CA PRO A 233 2.50 26.99 4.91
C PRO A 233 1.92 25.61 4.59
N PHE A 234 1.48 25.37 3.34
CA PHE A 234 1.00 24.06 2.92
C PHE A 234 2.11 23.01 2.80
N ALA A 235 3.33 23.42 2.41
CA ALA A 235 4.49 22.55 2.45
C ALA A 235 4.83 22.12 3.88
N VAL A 236 4.76 23.04 4.85
CA VAL A 236 4.92 22.73 6.29
C VAL A 236 3.86 21.74 6.74
N ILE A 237 2.60 21.90 6.33
CA ILE A 237 1.53 20.92 6.60
C ILE A 237 1.88 19.54 6.00
N GLY A 238 2.43 19.50 4.79
CA GLY A 238 2.91 18.26 4.18
C GLY A 238 3.96 17.54 5.03
N TYR A 239 4.93 18.27 5.57
CA TYR A 239 5.93 17.72 6.50
C TYR A 239 5.34 17.30 7.84
N ILE A 240 4.38 18.06 8.38
CA ILE A 240 3.64 17.68 9.59
C ILE A 240 2.91 16.35 9.33
N ASN A 241 2.27 16.21 8.17
CA ASN A 241 1.59 14.97 7.79
C ASN A 241 2.56 13.80 7.65
N MET A 242 3.68 13.99 6.94
CA MET A 242 4.77 12.99 6.87
C MET A 242 5.23 12.57 8.26
N THR A 243 5.40 13.51 9.18
CA THR A 243 5.88 13.26 10.54
C THR A 243 4.83 12.50 11.35
N ILE A 244 3.58 12.97 11.41
CA ILE A 244 2.51 12.32 12.17
C ILE A 244 2.29 10.89 11.68
N VAL A 245 2.14 10.72 10.36
CA VAL A 245 1.89 9.41 9.77
C VAL A 245 3.12 8.50 9.94
N GLY A 246 4.33 9.05 9.85
CA GLY A 246 5.57 8.31 10.11
C GLY A 246 5.71 7.87 11.56
N LEU A 247 5.35 8.72 12.52
CA LEU A 247 5.34 8.37 13.94
C LEU A 247 4.32 7.25 14.21
N VAL A 248 3.11 7.32 13.65
CA VAL A 248 2.13 6.25 13.79
C VAL A 248 2.63 4.96 13.11
N ALA A 249 3.24 5.05 11.93
CA ALA A 249 3.81 3.89 11.25
C ALA A 249 4.86 3.16 12.11
N VAL A 250 5.77 3.91 12.75
CA VAL A 250 6.85 3.35 13.56
C VAL A 250 6.36 2.90 14.94
N PHE A 251 5.63 3.73 15.66
CA PHE A 251 5.30 3.48 17.08
C PHE A 251 4.00 2.71 17.29
N TRP A 252 3.09 2.70 16.31
CA TRP A 252 1.80 1.99 16.43
C TRP A 252 1.76 0.70 15.60
N PHE A 253 2.38 0.72 14.41
CA PHE A 253 2.36 -0.41 13.49
C PHE A 253 3.69 -1.18 13.41
N ASP A 254 4.71 -0.76 14.16
CA ASP A 254 6.05 -1.35 14.18
C ASP A 254 6.71 -1.43 12.79
N VAL A 255 6.37 -0.50 11.88
CA VAL A 255 6.93 -0.47 10.54
C VAL A 255 8.38 0.03 10.63
N PRO A 256 9.36 -0.72 10.11
CA PRO A 256 10.76 -0.34 10.23
C PRO A 256 11.08 0.89 9.37
N VAL A 257 12.01 1.72 9.86
CA VAL A 257 12.69 2.75 9.07
C VAL A 257 14.14 2.35 8.94
N ARG A 258 14.49 1.74 7.79
CA ARG A 258 15.86 1.23 7.55
C ARG A 258 16.79 2.25 6.90
N GLY A 259 16.23 3.25 6.21
CA GLY A 259 16.98 4.25 5.45
C GLY A 259 17.14 5.59 6.17
N SER A 260 17.63 6.58 5.44
CA SER A 260 17.87 7.93 5.98
C SER A 260 16.60 8.77 6.08
N LEU A 261 16.30 9.27 7.29
CA LEU A 261 15.23 10.25 7.50
C LEU A 261 15.48 11.57 6.77
N LEU A 262 16.74 11.98 6.63
CA LEU A 262 17.08 13.19 5.86
C LEU A 262 16.72 13.02 4.39
N LEU A 263 16.95 11.82 3.84
CA LEU A 263 16.57 11.49 2.47
C LEU A 263 15.04 11.46 2.31
N LEU A 264 14.31 10.99 3.33
CA LEU A 264 12.84 11.04 3.33
C LEU A 264 12.34 12.48 3.31
N VAL A 265 12.91 13.36 4.14
CA VAL A 265 12.61 14.80 4.15
C VAL A 265 12.92 15.44 2.79
N ALA A 266 14.08 15.17 2.20
CA ALA A 266 14.46 15.69 0.89
C ALA A 266 13.54 15.17 -0.23
N GLY A 267 13.23 13.88 -0.26
CA GLY A 267 12.28 13.27 -1.21
C GLY A 267 10.87 13.84 -1.06
N THR A 268 10.45 14.09 0.18
CA THR A 268 9.18 14.76 0.48
C THR A 268 9.18 16.19 -0.04
N ALA A 269 10.28 16.93 0.08
CA ALA A 269 10.42 18.28 -0.49
C ALA A 269 10.12 18.31 -1.99
N LEU A 270 10.75 17.39 -2.74
CA LEU A 270 10.57 17.28 -4.20
C LEU A 270 9.15 16.86 -4.56
N TYR A 271 8.59 15.92 -3.80
CA TYR A 271 7.21 15.48 -3.98
C TYR A 271 6.21 16.61 -3.73
N LEU A 272 6.42 17.41 -2.69
CA LEU A 272 5.60 18.57 -2.35
C LEU A 272 5.63 19.61 -3.48
N MET A 273 6.76 19.83 -4.16
CA MET A 273 6.81 20.73 -5.31
C MET A 273 5.80 20.33 -6.39
N SER A 274 5.68 19.03 -6.68
CA SER A 274 4.71 18.51 -7.65
C SER A 274 3.28 18.63 -7.14
N THR A 275 2.98 18.17 -5.92
CA THR A 275 1.60 18.10 -5.41
C THR A 275 1.02 19.50 -5.21
N LEU A 276 1.82 20.41 -4.66
CA LEU A 276 1.49 21.82 -4.49
C LEU A 276 1.38 22.53 -5.85
N GLY A 277 2.26 22.21 -6.80
CA GLY A 277 2.18 22.74 -8.16
C GLY A 277 0.88 22.36 -8.86
N PHE A 278 0.46 21.09 -8.80
CA PHE A 278 -0.80 20.65 -9.39
C PHE A 278 -2.01 21.28 -8.70
N GLY A 279 -2.02 21.33 -7.36
CA GLY A 279 -3.12 21.98 -6.67
C GLY A 279 -3.20 23.47 -6.99
N LEU A 280 -2.06 24.18 -7.07
CA LEU A 280 -2.04 25.57 -7.53
C LEU A 280 -2.59 25.69 -8.97
N PHE A 281 -2.20 24.79 -9.88
CA PHE A 281 -2.74 24.78 -11.24
C PHE A 281 -4.26 24.63 -11.24
N ILE A 282 -4.81 23.68 -10.47
CA ILE A 282 -6.26 23.52 -10.27
C ILE A 282 -6.88 24.83 -9.75
N SER A 283 -6.24 25.47 -8.77
CA SER A 283 -6.66 26.77 -8.21
C SER A 283 -6.76 27.88 -9.27
N THR A 284 -5.92 27.84 -10.31
CA THR A 284 -5.95 28.84 -11.38
C THR A 284 -7.15 28.67 -12.33
N VAL A 285 -7.64 27.44 -12.51
CA VAL A 285 -8.73 27.12 -13.45
C VAL A 285 -10.10 27.02 -12.76
N SER A 286 -10.14 26.81 -11.45
CA SER A 286 -11.38 26.79 -10.68
C SER A 286 -11.89 28.19 -10.34
N ARG A 287 -13.23 28.33 -10.33
CA ARG A 287 -13.95 29.55 -9.95
C ARG A 287 -14.42 29.52 -8.51
N THR A 288 -14.81 28.35 -8.02
CA THR A 288 -15.32 28.16 -6.65
C THR A 288 -14.53 27.14 -5.84
N GLN A 289 -14.54 27.27 -4.51
CA GLN A 289 -13.85 26.35 -3.60
C GLN A 289 -14.37 24.91 -3.80
N GLN A 290 -15.68 24.76 -3.97
CA GLN A 290 -16.29 23.45 -4.26
C GLN A 290 -15.80 22.87 -5.59
N GLN A 291 -15.71 23.70 -6.65
CA GLN A 291 -15.14 23.25 -7.93
C GLN A 291 -13.68 22.82 -7.76
N ALA A 292 -12.87 23.57 -7.02
CA ALA A 292 -11.47 23.21 -6.75
C ALA A 292 -11.34 21.89 -5.98
N MET A 293 -12.22 21.65 -5.00
CA MET A 293 -12.27 20.38 -4.25
C MET A 293 -12.65 19.21 -5.17
N MET A 294 -13.68 19.37 -6.01
CA MET A 294 -14.11 18.32 -6.95
C MET A 294 -13.03 18.04 -8.01
N SER A 295 -12.40 19.09 -8.56
CA SER A 295 -11.29 18.95 -9.52
C SER A 295 -10.07 18.29 -8.89
N SER A 296 -9.73 18.65 -7.64
CA SER A 296 -8.68 17.96 -6.89
C SER A 296 -9.00 16.48 -6.75
N PHE A 297 -10.21 16.11 -6.30
CA PHE A 297 -10.63 14.72 -6.17
C PHE A 297 -10.57 13.94 -7.49
N MET A 298 -11.03 14.55 -8.60
CA MET A 298 -10.92 13.99 -9.95
C MET A 298 -9.48 13.76 -10.41
N PHE A 299 -8.50 14.46 -9.82
CA PHE A 299 -7.08 14.24 -10.09
C PHE A 299 -6.47 13.22 -9.13
N THR A 300 -6.69 13.37 -7.82
CA THR A 300 -6.09 12.50 -6.79
C THR A 300 -6.56 11.07 -6.91
N PHE A 301 -7.84 10.82 -7.17
CA PHE A 301 -8.37 9.46 -7.19
C PHE A 301 -7.77 8.62 -8.34
N PRO A 302 -7.76 9.08 -9.61
CA PRO A 302 -7.03 8.39 -10.67
C PRO A 302 -5.52 8.32 -10.42
N ALA A 303 -4.92 9.38 -9.87
CA ALA A 303 -3.49 9.36 -9.54
C ALA A 303 -3.17 8.26 -8.51
N MET A 304 -4.04 8.00 -7.53
CA MET A 304 -3.85 6.89 -6.59
C MET A 304 -3.93 5.53 -7.28
N LEU A 305 -4.91 5.32 -8.16
CA LEU A 305 -5.06 4.07 -8.91
C LEU A 305 -3.87 3.81 -9.86
N LEU A 306 -3.36 4.85 -10.50
CA LEU A 306 -2.27 4.81 -11.47
C LEU A 306 -0.87 4.88 -10.85
N SER A 307 -0.75 4.89 -9.52
CA SER A 307 0.54 5.12 -8.84
C SER A 307 1.35 3.86 -8.54
N GLY A 308 0.76 2.67 -8.62
CA GLY A 308 1.37 1.47 -8.03
C GLY A 308 1.02 1.26 -6.55
N PHE A 309 0.12 2.07 -5.98
CA PHE A 309 -0.38 1.88 -4.62
C PHE A 309 -1.38 0.72 -4.53
N ALA A 310 -2.47 0.79 -5.30
CA ALA A 310 -3.54 -0.20 -5.28
C ALA A 310 -3.27 -1.39 -6.21
N PHE A 311 -2.78 -1.11 -7.42
CA PHE A 311 -2.49 -2.12 -8.45
C PHE A 311 -1.05 -1.96 -8.95
N PRO A 312 -0.30 -3.06 -9.15
CA PRO A 312 1.01 -2.99 -9.80
C PRO A 312 0.91 -2.30 -11.16
N ILE A 313 1.85 -1.41 -11.47
CA ILE A 313 1.87 -0.65 -12.73
C ILE A 313 2.12 -1.60 -13.92
N GLU A 314 2.88 -2.65 -13.68
CA GLU A 314 3.25 -3.69 -14.65
C GLU A 314 2.03 -4.46 -15.16
N ASN A 315 0.95 -4.52 -14.37
CA ASN A 315 -0.30 -5.17 -14.75
C ASN A 315 -1.18 -4.29 -15.66
N MET A 316 -0.82 -3.03 -15.87
CA MET A 316 -1.58 -2.11 -16.71
C MET A 316 -1.16 -2.22 -18.19
N PRO A 317 -2.08 -1.99 -19.15
CA PRO A 317 -1.71 -1.86 -20.56
C PRO A 317 -0.61 -0.80 -20.77
N GLN A 318 0.30 -1.01 -21.72
CA GLN A 318 1.44 -0.11 -21.94
C GLN A 318 1.04 1.35 -22.15
N SER A 319 -0.09 1.61 -22.82
CA SER A 319 -0.63 2.97 -23.01
C SER A 319 -0.92 3.68 -21.69
N VAL A 320 -1.46 2.95 -20.71
CA VAL A 320 -1.75 3.47 -19.36
C VAL A 320 -0.46 3.65 -18.57
N GLN A 321 0.51 2.74 -18.73
CA GLN A 321 1.83 2.86 -18.07
C GLN A 321 2.53 4.18 -18.44
N TYR A 322 2.43 4.63 -19.69
CA TYR A 322 2.99 5.92 -20.09
C TYR A 322 2.36 7.10 -19.35
N ALA A 323 1.04 7.09 -19.13
CA ALA A 323 0.36 8.14 -18.38
C ALA A 323 0.85 8.24 -16.92
N THR A 324 1.29 7.12 -16.33
CA THR A 324 1.80 7.10 -14.95
C THR A 324 3.12 7.87 -14.80
N TYR A 325 3.86 8.16 -15.87
CA TYR A 325 5.08 8.98 -15.77
C TYR A 325 4.79 10.43 -15.37
N LEU A 326 3.56 10.92 -15.59
CA LEU A 326 3.09 12.24 -15.15
C LEU A 326 2.58 12.24 -13.70
N ASN A 327 2.60 11.09 -13.03
CA ASN A 327 2.09 10.93 -11.68
C ASN A 327 3.21 11.01 -10.64
N PRO A 328 3.31 12.08 -9.83
CA PRO A 328 4.36 12.20 -8.84
C PRO A 328 4.28 11.13 -7.74
N LEU A 329 3.07 10.62 -7.45
CA LEU A 329 2.86 9.60 -6.43
C LEU A 329 3.60 8.30 -6.78
N ARG A 330 3.73 7.96 -8.07
CA ARG A 330 4.51 6.80 -8.55
C ARG A 330 5.95 6.83 -8.02
N TYR A 331 6.64 7.94 -8.23
CA TYR A 331 8.04 8.08 -7.85
C TYR A 331 8.19 8.15 -6.33
N TYR A 332 7.30 8.87 -5.66
CA TYR A 332 7.35 9.02 -4.20
C TYR A 332 7.06 7.69 -3.46
N LEU A 333 6.19 6.83 -3.99
CA LEU A 333 5.96 5.48 -3.45
C LEU A 333 7.23 4.62 -3.47
N ILE A 334 8.04 4.74 -4.52
CA ILE A 334 9.32 4.01 -4.61
C ILE A 334 10.31 4.54 -3.57
N ILE A 335 10.37 5.87 -3.38
CA ILE A 335 11.24 6.51 -2.39
C ILE A 335 10.84 6.10 -0.96
N VAL A 336 9.58 6.28 -0.58
CA VAL A 336 9.11 6.01 0.78
C VAL A 336 9.27 4.52 1.11
N ARG A 337 8.91 3.60 0.20
CA ARG A 337 9.12 2.16 0.40
C ARG A 337 10.60 1.78 0.41
N GLY A 338 11.42 2.43 -0.43
CA GLY A 338 12.87 2.24 -0.44
C GLY A 338 13.50 2.59 0.91
N ILE A 339 13.06 3.67 1.55
CA ILE A 339 13.58 4.12 2.84
C ILE A 339 13.04 3.26 3.99
N PHE A 340 11.74 2.97 4.04
CA PHE A 340 11.15 2.18 5.13
C PHE A 340 11.60 0.71 5.06
N LEU A 341 11.43 0.05 3.90
CA LEU A 341 11.60 -1.41 3.79
C LEU A 341 13.01 -1.84 3.35
N LYS A 342 13.67 -1.06 2.49
CA LYS A 342 14.93 -1.50 1.86
C LYS A 342 16.18 -0.87 2.48
N GLY A 343 16.06 0.33 3.04
CA GLY A 343 17.20 1.09 3.55
C GLY A 343 18.14 1.63 2.47
N VAL A 344 17.65 1.76 1.23
CA VAL A 344 18.47 2.26 0.11
C VAL A 344 18.68 3.77 0.17
N GLY A 345 19.85 4.23 -0.25
CA GLY A 345 20.23 5.65 -0.28
C GLY A 345 20.00 6.31 -1.64
N VAL A 346 20.67 7.45 -1.83
CA VAL A 346 20.57 8.28 -3.04
C VAL A 346 21.10 7.54 -4.27
N GLU A 347 22.08 6.66 -4.08
CA GLU A 347 22.69 5.85 -5.13
C GLU A 347 21.69 4.99 -5.92
N ILE A 348 20.59 4.57 -5.27
CA ILE A 348 19.49 3.87 -5.92
C ILE A 348 18.32 4.80 -6.25
N LEU A 349 18.04 5.78 -5.38
CA LEU A 349 16.84 6.61 -5.46
C LEU A 349 16.98 7.85 -6.35
N TRP A 350 18.18 8.16 -6.88
CA TRP A 350 18.40 9.34 -7.71
C TRP A 350 17.46 9.44 -8.93
N PRO A 351 17.08 8.36 -9.66
CA PRO A 351 16.19 8.51 -10.81
C PRO A 351 14.81 9.04 -10.41
N GLN A 352 14.27 8.55 -9.28
CA GLN A 352 12.97 8.98 -8.77
C GLN A 352 13.04 10.40 -8.21
N LEU A 353 14.14 10.75 -7.53
CA LEU A 353 14.37 12.11 -7.04
C LEU A 353 14.46 13.10 -8.21
N THR A 354 15.23 12.78 -9.26
CA THR A 354 15.35 13.61 -10.46
C THR A 354 14.01 13.73 -11.20
N ALA A 355 13.25 12.64 -11.33
CA ALA A 355 11.93 12.67 -11.94
C ALA A 355 10.96 13.59 -11.16
N LEU A 356 10.95 13.51 -9.83
CA LEU A 356 10.15 14.42 -8.99
C LEU A 356 10.63 15.87 -9.10
N ALA A 357 11.94 16.10 -9.09
CA ALA A 357 12.50 17.44 -9.25
C ALA A 357 12.10 18.07 -10.59
N LEU A 358 12.20 17.31 -11.69
CA LEU A 358 11.82 17.76 -13.03
C LEU A 358 10.32 18.00 -13.11
N LEU A 359 9.51 17.03 -12.70
CA LEU A 359 8.05 17.13 -12.76
C LEU A 359 7.54 18.26 -11.86
N GLY A 360 8.02 18.34 -10.62
CA GLY A 360 7.71 19.41 -9.68
C GLY A 360 8.10 20.79 -10.22
N SER A 361 9.29 20.94 -10.77
CA SER A 361 9.74 22.21 -11.36
C SER A 361 8.89 22.62 -12.55
N VAL A 362 8.57 21.70 -13.46
CA VAL A 362 7.74 21.96 -14.65
C VAL A 362 6.32 22.38 -14.23
N VAL A 363 5.67 21.58 -13.38
CA VAL A 363 4.29 21.83 -12.96
C VAL A 363 4.18 23.12 -12.16
N LEU A 364 5.10 23.36 -11.21
CA LEU A 364 5.09 24.57 -10.40
C LEU A 364 5.36 25.82 -11.25
N THR A 365 6.32 25.76 -12.18
CA THR A 365 6.62 26.87 -13.09
C THR A 365 5.41 27.17 -13.97
N PHE A 366 4.79 26.15 -14.55
CA PHE A 366 3.59 26.31 -15.37
C PHE A 366 2.42 26.91 -14.57
N ALA A 367 2.19 26.44 -13.34
CA ALA A 367 1.15 26.97 -12.47
C ALA A 367 1.40 28.45 -12.10
N VAL A 368 2.65 28.82 -11.79
CA VAL A 368 3.05 30.21 -11.49
C VAL A 368 2.87 31.12 -12.72
N GLN A 369 3.22 30.65 -13.92
CA GLN A 369 3.05 31.42 -15.16
C GLN A 369 1.58 31.59 -15.53
N ARG A 370 0.76 30.55 -15.31
CA ARG A 370 -0.68 30.59 -15.59
C ARG A 370 -1.43 31.52 -14.65
N PHE A 371 -0.92 31.70 -13.43
CA PHE A 371 -1.46 32.65 -12.45
C PHE A 371 -1.31 34.09 -12.97
N ARG A 372 -2.45 34.67 -13.36
CA ARG A 372 -2.54 36.08 -13.73
C ARG A 372 -3.08 36.88 -12.54
N LYS A 373 -2.39 37.97 -12.20
CA LYS A 373 -2.80 38.94 -11.18
C LYS A 373 -3.82 39.92 -11.79
N THR A 374 -4.92 39.40 -12.33
CA THR A 374 -5.97 40.20 -12.98
C THR A 374 -7.34 39.72 -12.52
N VAL A 375 -8.26 40.67 -12.36
CA VAL A 375 -9.67 40.44 -12.11
C VAL A 375 -10.32 40.34 -13.49
N GLY A 376 -10.64 39.12 -13.95
CA GLY A 376 -11.13 38.86 -15.30
C GLY A 376 -11.07 37.38 -15.66
#